data_AF-A0A239KYV0-F1
#
_entry.id   AF-A0A239KYV0-F1
#
_cell.length_a   1.000
_cell.length_b   1.000
_cell.length_c   1.000
_cell.angle_alpha   90.00
_cell.angle_beta   90.00
_cell.angle_gamma   90.00
#
_symmetry.space_group_name_H-M   'P 1'
#
loop_
_entity.id
_entity.type
_entity.pdbx_description
1 polymer ?
#
loop_
_entity_poly.entity_id
_entity_poly.type
_entity_poly.pdbx_seq_one_letter_code
_entity_poly.pdbx_strand_id
1 'polypeptide(L)'
;MMVSHLVDRTPPANLRSLLPFLQGSCLVLIETARFAATSLLIVLGLPLALFLFVAGWDLGGLFTQLANLSDRYLEADSLRRSLFSQDLKGCFLVLAGAVTLFRMPRFLKRLAADLDNHPAREANRD
;
A
#
# COMPACT_ATOMS: atom_id res chain seq x y z
N MET A 1 49.62 20.03 -25.84
CA MET A 1 49.26 18.73 -25.23
C MET A 1 48.73 18.99 -23.83
N MET A 2 47.41 19.07 -23.68
CA MET A 2 46.75 19.26 -22.38
C MET A 2 46.10 17.94 -22.02
N VAL A 3 46.79 17.15 -21.20
CA VAL A 3 46.27 15.90 -20.65
C VAL A 3 45.25 16.29 -19.59
N SER A 4 43.98 16.31 -19.99
CA SER A 4 42.87 16.34 -19.05
C SER A 4 42.95 15.05 -18.23
N HIS A 5 43.56 15.16 -17.05
CA HIS A 5 43.34 14.27 -15.93
C HIS A 5 41.85 14.33 -15.59
N LEU A 6 41.04 13.59 -16.34
CA LEU A 6 39.72 13.15 -15.91
C LEU A 6 39.97 12.20 -14.75
N VAL A 7 40.23 12.83 -13.60
CA VAL A 7 39.73 12.47 -12.27
C VAL A 7 39.01 11.14 -12.32
N ASP A 8 39.81 10.10 -12.14
CA ASP A 8 39.40 8.75 -11.80
C ASP A 8 38.67 8.85 -10.45
N ARG A 9 37.39 9.25 -10.48
CA ARG A 9 36.51 9.11 -9.32
C ARG A 9 36.12 7.66 -9.26
N THR A 10 37.07 6.79 -8.91
CA THR A 10 36.70 5.54 -8.27
C THR A 10 35.93 5.93 -7.00
N PRO A 11 34.61 5.67 -6.93
CA PRO A 11 33.86 5.95 -5.71
C PRO A 11 34.52 5.18 -4.57
N PRO A 12 34.65 5.77 -3.36
CA PRO A 12 35.31 5.09 -2.26
C PRO A 12 34.61 3.75 -2.01
N ALA A 13 35.39 2.69 -1.76
CA ALA A 13 34.91 1.31 -1.68
C ALA A 13 33.65 1.12 -0.78
N ASN A 14 33.51 1.97 0.24
CA ASN A 14 32.37 1.98 1.15
C ASN A 14 31.04 2.39 0.48
N LEU A 15 31.07 3.36 -0.45
CA LEU A 15 29.89 3.82 -1.21
C LEU A 15 29.37 2.75 -2.18
N ARG A 16 30.27 1.97 -2.81
CA ARG A 16 29.89 0.83 -3.67
C ARG A 16 29.15 -0.27 -2.91
N SER A 17 29.44 -0.47 -1.61
CA SER A 17 28.73 -1.46 -0.79
C SER A 17 27.37 -0.97 -0.28
N LEU A 18 27.20 0.35 -0.10
CA LEU A 18 25.96 0.96 0.40
C LEU A 18 24.90 1.13 -0.69
N LEU A 19 25.31 1.39 -1.94
CA LEU A 19 24.42 1.51 -3.09
C LEU A 19 23.44 0.33 -3.26
N PRO A 20 23.88 -0.94 -3.32
CA PRO A 20 22.97 -2.08 -3.47
C PRO A 20 22.06 -2.27 -2.26
N PHE A 21 22.54 -1.94 -1.06
CA PHE A 21 21.72 -1.98 0.15
C PHE A 21 20.61 -0.92 0.14
N LEU A 22 20.93 0.31 -0.30
CA LEU A 22 19.96 1.40 -0.45
C LEU A 22 18.96 1.12 -1.56
N GLN A 23 19.40 0.60 -2.70
CA GLN A 23 18.54 0.20 -3.81
C GLN A 23 17.56 -0.92 -3.38
N GLY A 24 18.06 -1.98 -2.73
CA GLY A 24 17.24 -3.06 -2.19
C GLY A 24 16.22 -2.56 -1.18
N SER A 25 16.64 -1.70 -0.24
CA SER A 25 15.75 -1.11 0.77
C SER A 25 14.68 -0.21 0.14
N CYS A 26 15.05 0.61 -0.86
CA CYS A 26 14.12 1.47 -1.59
C CYS A 26 13.08 0.66 -2.38
N LEU A 27 13.51 -0.41 -3.04
CA LEU A 27 12.62 -1.33 -3.75
C LEU A 27 11.61 -1.95 -2.78
N VAL A 28 12.07 -2.49 -1.65
CA VAL A 28 11.19 -3.05 -0.62
C VAL A 28 10.18 -2.02 -0.11
N LEU A 29 10.61 -0.78 0.13
CA LEU A 29 9.71 0.29 0.58
C LEU A 29 8.63 0.62 -0.45
N ILE A 30 9.02 0.80 -1.73
CA ILE A 30 8.07 1.12 -2.81
C ILE A 30 7.06 -0.02 -2.99
N GLU A 31 7.53 -1.26 -2.98
CA GLU A 31 6.66 -2.41 -3.25
C GLU A 31 5.74 -2.72 -2.08
N THR A 32 6.23 -2.55 -0.85
CA THR A 32 5.41 -2.63 0.36
C THR A 32 4.38 -1.49 0.41
N ALA A 33 4.77 -0.26 0.05
CA ALA A 33 3.86 0.87 -0.02
C ALA A 33 2.76 0.65 -1.06
N ARG A 34 3.12 0.16 -2.26
CA ARG A 34 2.17 -0.21 -3.32
C ARG A 34 1.21 -1.29 -2.85
N PHE A 35 1.72 -2.32 -2.19
CA PHE A 35 0.91 -3.40 -1.62
C PHE A 35 -0.07 -2.88 -0.56
N ALA A 36 0.41 -2.04 0.37
CA ALA A 36 -0.40 -1.44 1.41
C ALA A 36 -1.49 -0.53 0.82
N ALA A 37 -1.12 0.39 -0.08
CA ALA A 37 -2.05 1.30 -0.73
C ALA A 37 -3.15 0.55 -1.51
N THR A 38 -2.77 -0.46 -2.30
CA THR A 38 -3.75 -1.26 -3.06
C THR A 38 -4.66 -2.05 -2.13
N SER A 39 -4.12 -2.60 -1.04
CA SER A 39 -4.92 -3.34 -0.05
C SER A 39 -5.89 -2.41 0.68
N LEU A 40 -5.45 -1.21 1.07
CA LEU A 40 -6.32 -0.19 1.66
C LEU A 40 -7.42 0.26 0.70
N LEU A 41 -7.10 0.46 -0.58
CA LEU A 41 -8.11 0.78 -1.60
C LEU A 41 -9.16 -0.32 -1.75
N ILE A 42 -8.77 -1.59 -1.66
CA ILE A 42 -9.72 -2.71 -1.69
C ILE A 42 -10.58 -2.70 -0.43
N VAL A 43 -9.97 -2.58 0.75
CA VAL A 43 -10.65 -2.62 2.04
C VAL A 43 -11.65 -1.48 2.19
N LEU A 44 -11.32 -0.28 1.72
CA LEU A 44 -12.22 0.88 1.74
C LEU A 44 -13.20 0.89 0.56
N GLY A 45 -12.77 0.38 -0.59
CA GLY A 45 -13.56 0.32 -1.81
C GLY A 45 -14.67 -0.73 -1.74
N LEU A 46 -14.46 -1.87 -1.06
CA LEU A 46 -15.47 -2.93 -0.95
C LEU A 46 -16.75 -2.45 -0.24
N PRO A 47 -16.66 -1.82 0.96
CA PRO A 47 -17.83 -1.21 1.59
C PRO A 47 -18.48 -0.17 0.69
N LEU A 48 -17.69 0.73 0.08
CA LEU A 48 -18.23 1.76 -0.81
C LEU A 48 -18.99 1.16 -2.00
N ALA A 49 -18.45 0.10 -2.61
CA ALA A 49 -19.08 -0.63 -3.69
C ALA A 49 -20.37 -1.34 -3.23
N LEU A 50 -20.41 -1.86 -1.99
CA LEU A 50 -21.63 -2.44 -1.42
C LEU A 50 -22.73 -1.38 -1.25
N PHE A 51 -22.41 -0.20 -0.73
CA PHE A 51 -23.36 0.92 -0.64
C PHE A 51 -23.87 1.33 -2.02
N LEU A 52 -22.97 1.45 -2.99
CA LEU A 52 -23.33 1.79 -4.37
C LEU A 52 -24.22 0.72 -5.02
N PHE A 53 -23.93 -0.55 -4.76
CA PHE A 53 -24.72 -1.68 -5.23
C PHE A 53 -26.14 -1.67 -4.64
N VAL A 54 -26.26 -1.47 -3.32
CA VAL A 54 -27.56 -1.34 -2.64
C VAL A 54 -28.33 -0.11 -3.13
N ALA A 55 -27.64 0.96 -3.48
CA ALA A 55 -28.22 2.15 -4.11
C ALA A 55 -28.60 1.95 -5.60
N GLY A 56 -28.41 0.76 -6.18
CA GLY A 56 -28.76 0.49 -7.57
C GLY A 56 -27.81 1.13 -8.58
N TRP A 57 -26.54 1.32 -8.21
CA TRP A 57 -25.52 2.05 -8.97
C TRP A 57 -25.78 3.55 -9.14
N ASP A 58 -26.70 4.12 -8.35
CA ASP A 58 -26.95 5.54 -8.30
C ASP A 58 -26.06 6.22 -7.24
N LEU A 59 -25.28 7.23 -7.68
CA LEU A 59 -24.47 8.05 -6.77
C LEU A 59 -25.35 8.85 -5.81
N GLY A 60 -26.53 9.30 -6.26
CA GLY A 60 -27.48 10.03 -5.41
C GLY A 60 -27.92 9.18 -4.22
N GLY A 61 -28.38 7.96 -4.50
CA GLY A 61 -28.77 6.97 -3.51
C GLY A 61 -27.64 6.59 -2.53
N LEU A 62 -26.39 6.51 -3.00
CA LEU A 62 -25.23 6.30 -2.12
C LEU A 62 -25.09 7.42 -1.09
N PHE A 63 -25.15 8.69 -1.54
CA PHE A 63 -25.05 9.83 -0.63
C PHE A 63 -26.27 9.94 0.29
N THR A 64 -27.46 9.58 -0.16
CA THR A 64 -28.65 9.51 0.70
C THR A 64 -28.48 8.48 1.81
N GLN A 65 -27.97 7.28 1.51
CA GLN A 65 -27.69 6.28 2.53
C GLN A 65 -26.63 6.75 3.52
N LEU A 66 -25.58 7.41 3.03
CA LEU A 66 -24.52 7.97 3.87
C LEU A 66 -25.05 9.08 4.79
N ALA A 67 -25.90 9.97 4.27
CA ALA A 67 -26.55 11.02 5.04
C ALA A 67 -27.45 10.45 6.15
N ASN A 68 -28.26 9.43 5.82
CA ASN A 68 -29.08 8.74 6.81
C ASN A 68 -28.23 8.10 7.92
N LEU A 69 -27.09 7.49 7.56
CA LEU A 69 -26.19 6.90 8.54
C LEU A 69 -25.51 7.95 9.42
N SER A 70 -25.06 9.07 8.83
CA SER A 70 -24.45 10.17 9.59
C SER A 70 -25.42 10.81 10.56
N ASP A 71 -26.66 11.07 10.13
CA ASP A 71 -27.69 11.67 10.99
C ASP A 71 -28.00 10.74 12.16
N ARG A 72 -28.19 9.44 11.90
CA ARG A 72 -28.40 8.45 12.96
C ARG A 72 -27.23 8.32 13.92
N TYR A 73 -26.00 8.45 13.43
CA TYR A 73 -24.81 8.46 14.29
C TYR A 73 -24.75 9.73 15.16
N LEU A 74 -25.08 10.89 14.60
CA LEU A 74 -25.11 12.17 15.31
C LEU A 74 -26.27 12.29 16.31
N GLU A 75 -27.38 11.58 16.09
CA GLU A 75 -28.51 11.49 17.02
C GLU A 75 -28.27 10.47 18.14
N ALA A 76 -27.40 9.48 17.94
CA ALA A 76 -27.22 8.38 18.88
C ALA A 76 -26.58 8.85 20.21
N ASP A 77 -26.88 8.16 21.30
CA ASP A 77 -26.18 8.38 22.58
C ASP A 77 -24.70 7.97 22.49
N SER A 78 -23.87 8.55 23.35
CA SER A 78 -22.43 8.33 23.51
C SER A 78 -22.04 6.84 23.52
N LEU A 79 -22.78 6.00 24.24
CA LEU A 79 -22.53 4.55 24.30
C LEU A 79 -22.73 3.89 22.93
N ARG A 80 -23.82 4.21 22.23
CA ARG A 80 -24.14 3.65 20.90
C ARG A 80 -23.13 4.11 19.84
N ARG A 81 -22.67 5.36 19.90
CA ARG A 81 -21.62 5.88 19.01
C ARG A 81 -20.30 5.14 19.20
N SER A 82 -19.93 4.87 20.46
CA SER A 82 -18.71 4.15 20.81
C SER A 82 -18.73 2.72 20.26
N LEU A 83 -19.84 2.00 20.49
CA LEU A 83 -20.03 0.63 19.98
C LEU A 83 -19.97 0.60 18.46
N PHE A 84 -20.71 1.48 17.77
CA PHE A 84 -20.68 1.56 16.32
C PHE A 84 -19.26 1.83 15.78
N SER A 85 -18.52 2.73 16.42
CA SER A 85 -17.13 3.02 16.05
C SER A 85 -16.21 1.83 16.27
N GLN A 86 -16.44 1.06 17.33
CA GLN A 86 -15.68 -0.15 17.63
C GLN A 86 -15.97 -1.26 16.62
N ASP A 87 -17.24 -1.46 16.26
CA ASP A 87 -17.65 -2.41 15.23
C ASP A 87 -17.03 -2.04 13.87
N LEU A 88 -17.04 -0.75 13.50
CA LEU A 88 -16.39 -0.25 12.28
C LEU A 88 -14.89 -0.54 12.27
N LYS A 89 -14.19 -0.24 13.38
CA LYS A 89 -12.75 -0.53 13.52
C LYS A 89 -12.48 -2.04 13.45
N GLY A 90 -13.30 -2.84 14.12
CA GLY A 90 -13.21 -4.29 14.11
C GLY A 90 -13.38 -4.86 12.70
N CYS A 91 -14.47 -4.49 12.01
CA CYS A 91 -14.73 -4.88 10.64
C CYS A 91 -13.61 -4.44 9.68
N PHE A 92 -13.10 -3.20 9.84
CA PHE A 92 -11.98 -2.70 9.05
C PHE A 92 -10.72 -3.54 9.27
N LEU A 93 -10.36 -3.85 10.52
CA LEU A 93 -9.19 -4.67 10.85
C LEU A 93 -9.33 -6.10 10.32
N VAL A 94 -10.51 -6.71 10.47
CA VAL A 94 -10.79 -8.07 9.95
C VAL A 94 -10.67 -8.09 8.43
N LEU A 95 -11.28 -7.12 7.74
CA LEU A 95 -11.23 -7.04 6.28
C LEU A 95 -9.81 -6.75 5.78
N ALA A 96 -9.10 -5.81 6.42
CA ALA A 96 -7.71 -5.49 6.11
C ALA A 96 -6.78 -6.68 6.33
N GLY A 97 -6.94 -7.39 7.45
CA GLY A 97 -6.21 -8.61 7.75
C GLY A 97 -6.48 -9.69 6.71
N ALA A 98 -7.76 -9.97 6.39
CA ALA A 98 -8.14 -10.96 5.40
C ALA A 98 -7.57 -10.66 4.01
N VAL A 99 -7.71 -9.42 3.52
CA VAL A 99 -7.17 -8.98 2.22
C VAL A 99 -5.64 -9.09 2.21
N THR A 100 -4.99 -8.64 3.28
CA THR A 100 -3.53 -8.70 3.41
C THR A 100 -3.03 -10.14 3.40
N LEU A 101 -3.58 -11.01 4.26
CA LEU A 101 -3.19 -12.42 4.35
C LEU A 101 -3.41 -13.17 3.04
N PHE A 102 -4.53 -12.90 2.36
CA PHE A 102 -4.82 -13.52 1.07
C PHE A 102 -3.85 -13.09 -0.04
N ARG A 103 -3.40 -11.83 -0.05
CA ARG A 103 -2.49 -11.29 -1.08
C ARG A 103 -1.01 -11.50 -0.75
N MET A 104 -0.67 -11.62 0.52
CA MET A 104 0.69 -11.76 1.04
C MET A 104 1.53 -12.84 0.34
N PRO A 105 1.07 -14.09 0.10
CA PRO A 105 1.91 -15.11 -0.51
C PRO A 105 2.35 -14.75 -1.93
N ARG A 106 1.47 -14.11 -2.71
CA ARG A 106 1.83 -13.65 -4.07
C ARG A 106 2.77 -12.45 -4.02
N PHE A 107 2.54 -11.53 -3.10
CA PHE A 107 3.41 -10.38 -2.88
C PHE A 107 4.83 -10.81 -2.50
N LEU A 108 4.98 -11.70 -1.52
CA LEU A 108 6.28 -12.18 -1.05
C LEU A 108 7.05 -12.91 -2.15
N LYS A 109 6.38 -13.76 -2.94
CA LYS A 109 7.01 -14.44 -4.08
C LYS A 109 7.52 -13.46 -5.13
N ARG A 110 6.73 -12.43 -5.45
CA ARG A 110 7.11 -11.40 -6.41
C ARG A 110 8.26 -10.55 -5.89
N LEU A 111 8.20 -10.14 -4.62
CA LEU A 111 9.24 -9.34 -3.98
C LEU A 111 10.58 -10.07 -3.94
N ALA A 112 10.56 -11.37 -3.57
CA ALA A 112 11.76 -12.20 -3.59
C ALA A 112 12.35 -12.31 -5.00
N ALA A 113 11.51 -12.59 -6.01
CA ALA A 113 11.95 -12.66 -7.40
C ALA A 113 12.53 -11.32 -7.90
N ASP A 114 11.91 -10.18 -7.59
CA ASP A 114 12.39 -8.86 -8.00
C ASP A 114 13.73 -8.51 -7.31
N LEU A 115 13.91 -8.93 -6.05
CA LEU A 115 15.15 -8.72 -5.30
C LEU A 115 16.30 -9.59 -5.84
N ASP A 116 16.03 -10.85 -6.17
CA ASP A 116 17.03 -11.79 -6.74
C ASP A 116 17.46 -11.41 -8.17
N ASN A 117 16.56 -10.79 -8.95
CA ASN A 117 16.84 -10.36 -10.32
C ASN A 117 17.58 -9.01 -10.39
N HIS A 118 17.57 -8.22 -9.31
CA HIS A 118 18.26 -6.93 -9.27
C HIS A 118 19.79 -7.02 -9.44
N PRO A 119 20.54 -7.92 -8.75
CA PRO A 119 21.99 -8.04 -8.93
C PRO A 119 22.40 -8.51 -10.35
N ALA A 120 21.57 -9.32 -11.01
CA ALA A 120 21.87 -9.83 -12.36
C ALA A 120 21.75 -8.76 -13.47
N ARG A 121 20.92 -7.73 -13.27
CA ARG A 121 20.78 -6.63 -14.25
C ARG A 121 21.95 -5.64 -14.24
N GLU A 122 22.64 -5.49 -13.12
CA GLU A 122 23.82 -4.62 -13.04
C GLU A 122 25.06 -5.31 -13.61
N ALA A 123 25.21 -6.63 -13.38
CA ALA A 123 26.34 -7.41 -13.90
C ALA A 123 26.36 -7.61 -15.43
N ASN A 124 25.23 -7.42 -16.12
CA ASN A 124 25.13 -7.54 -17.59
C ASN A 124 25.18 -6.16 -18.29
N ARG A 125 25.45 -5.09 -17.55
CA ARG A 125 25.55 -3.72 -18.08
C ARG A 125 26.98 -3.20 -18.13
N ASP A 126 27.92 -3.96 -17.58
CA ASP A 126 29.38 -3.79 -17.66
C ASP A 126 29.98 -4.76 -18.69
#